data_AF-A0A957U1Z3-F1
#
_entry.id   AF-A0A957U1Z3-F1
#
_cell.length_a   1.000
_cell.length_b   1.000
_cell.length_c   1.000
_cell.angle_alpha   90.00
_cell.angle_beta   90.00
_cell.angle_gamma   90.00
#
_symmetry.space_group_name_H-M   'P 1'
#
loop_
_entity.id
_entity.type
_entity.pdbx_description
1 polymer ?
#
loop_
_entity_poly.entity_id
_entity_poly.type
_entity_poly.pdbx_seq_one_letter_code
_entity_poly.pdbx_strand_id
1 'polypeptide(L)'
;MAALFLLGLGWNFCFIAGSSLLTNSLSVGERGSAQGANDMMVATASGAGSLSTGALFGLGGVALVSSIGLGIVLLLFGFVAWTARRPALPVPAGD
;
A
#
# COMPACT_ATOMS: atom_id res chain seq x y z
N MET A 1 7.24 9.01 -20.10
CA MET A 1 5.85 9.39 -19.72
C MET A 1 5.03 8.23 -19.19
N ALA A 2 4.87 7.12 -19.93
CA ALA A 2 3.98 6.02 -19.54
C ALA A 2 4.23 5.47 -18.12
N ALA A 3 5.49 5.32 -17.69
CA ALA A 3 5.81 4.83 -16.35
C ALA A 3 5.29 5.74 -15.22
N LEU A 4 5.48 7.06 -15.34
CA LEU A 4 4.99 8.03 -14.35
C LEU A 4 3.45 8.13 -14.37
N PHE A 5 2.84 7.99 -15.55
CA PHE A 5 1.39 7.92 -15.68
C PHE A 5 0.81 6.69 -14.97
N LEU A 6 1.36 5.51 -15.23
CA LEU A 6 0.94 4.26 -14.58
C LEU A 6 1.19 4.28 -13.07
N LEU A 7 2.30 4.87 -12.64
CA LEU A 7 2.59 5.06 -11.22
C LEU A 7 1.53 5.94 -10.55
N GLY A 8 1.17 7.08 -11.17
CA GLY A 8 0.12 7.95 -10.66
C GLY A 8 -1.26 7.29 -10.65
N LEU A 9 -1.58 6.49 -11.68
CA LEU A 9 -2.81 5.72 -11.76
C LEU A 9 -2.89 4.66 -10.65
N GLY A 10 -1.83 3.88 -10.47
CA GLY A 10 -1.74 2.85 -9.43
C GLY A 10 -1.83 3.44 -8.02
N TRP A 11 -1.15 4.58 -7.77
CA TRP A 11 -1.25 5.30 -6.50
C TRP A 11 -2.69 5.70 -6.17
N ASN A 12 -3.42 6.28 -7.13
CA ASN A 12 -4.82 6.67 -6.92
C ASN A 12 -5.71 5.47 -6.61
N PHE A 13 -5.56 4.38 -7.37
CA PHE A 13 -6.34 3.16 -7.11
C PHE A 13 -6.04 2.56 -5.73
N CYS A 14 -4.78 2.47 -5.33
CA CYS A 14 -4.41 1.99 -4.00
C CYS A 14 -4.97 2.89 -2.89
N PHE A 15 -4.88 4.21 -3.04
CA PHE A 15 -5.36 5.16 -2.04
C PHE A 15 -6.87 5.11 -1.88
N ILE A 16 -7.62 5.14 -2.99
CA ILE A 16 -9.09 5.14 -2.98
C ILE A 16 -9.62 3.78 -2.51
N ALA A 17 -9.11 2.67 -3.06
CA ALA A 17 -9.54 1.33 -2.65
C ALA A 17 -9.18 1.03 -1.19
N GLY A 18 -7.96 1.39 -0.76
CA GLY A 18 -7.52 1.21 0.62
C GLY A 18 -8.36 2.00 1.62
N SER A 19 -8.60 3.29 1.35
CA SER A 19 -9.44 4.14 2.21
C SER A 19 -10.90 3.66 2.24
N SER A 20 -11.41 3.16 1.11
CA SER A 20 -12.75 2.57 1.05
C SER A 20 -12.86 1.29 1.88
N LEU A 21 -11.89 0.38 1.79
CA LEU A 21 -11.86 -0.85 2.59
C LEU A 21 -11.75 -0.56 4.10
N LEU A 22 -10.95 0.44 4.46
CA LEU A 22 -10.79 0.86 5.85
C LEU A 22 -12.11 1.45 6.40
N THR A 23 -12.73 2.37 5.66
CA THR A 23 -13.97 3.04 6.09
C THR A 23 -15.19 2.11 6.10
N ASN A 24 -15.24 1.09 5.24
CA ASN A 24 -16.31 0.10 5.21
C ASN A 24 -16.28 -0.85 6.42
N SER A 25 -15.11 -1.02 7.05
CA SER A 25 -14.93 -1.89 8.22
C SER A 25 -15.25 -1.17 9.55
N LEU A 26 -15.68 0.09 9.50
CA LEU A 26 -15.81 0.98 10.66
C LEU A 26 -17.20 1.61 10.79
N SER A 27 -17.62 1.84 12.04
CA SER A 27 -18.86 2.54 12.35
C SER A 27 -18.79 4.03 11.98
N VAL A 28 -19.94 4.67 11.74
CA VAL A 28 -20.01 6.07 11.27
C VAL A 28 -19.28 7.04 12.19
N GLY A 29 -19.27 6.78 13.50
CA GLY A 29 -18.57 7.60 14.50
C GLY A 29 -17.04 7.50 14.44
N GLU A 30 -16.49 6.38 13.95
CA GLU A 30 -15.05 6.10 13.95
C GLU A 30 -14.35 6.48 12.64
N ARG A 31 -15.13 6.65 11.55
CA ARG A 31 -14.62 6.96 10.21
C ARG A 31 -13.75 8.22 10.16
N GLY A 32 -14.14 9.28 10.88
CA GLY A 32 -13.39 10.54 10.92
C GLY A 32 -12.00 10.36 11.56
N SER A 33 -11.92 9.63 12.67
CA SER A 33 -10.65 9.33 13.34
C SER A 33 -9.77 8.41 12.48
N ALA A 34 -10.37 7.40 11.85
CA ALA A 34 -9.66 6.47 10.98
C ALA A 34 -9.12 7.11 9.71
N GLN A 35 -9.85 8.06 9.10
CA GLN A 35 -9.34 8.82 7.95
C GLN A 35 -8.13 9.68 8.36
N GLY A 36 -8.21 10.36 9.50
CA GLY A 36 -7.06 11.11 10.04
C GLY A 36 -5.85 10.22 10.31
N ALA A 37 -6.06 9.03 10.87
CA ALA A 37 -4.99 8.05 11.09
C ALA A 37 -4.38 7.56 9.76
N ASN A 38 -5.21 7.26 8.76
CA ASN A 38 -4.76 6.89 7.41
C ASN A 38 -3.88 7.98 6.80
N ASP A 39 -4.33 9.24 6.84
CA ASP A 39 -3.59 10.36 6.27
C ASP A 39 -2.25 10.57 7.01
N MET A 40 -2.23 10.42 8.33
CA MET A 40 -1.00 10.44 9.12
C MET A 40 -0.05 9.29 8.78
N MET A 41 -0.56 8.08 8.56
CA MET A 41 0.25 6.94 8.14
C MET A 41 0.86 7.16 6.77
N VAL A 42 0.08 7.65 5.81
CA VAL A 42 0.56 7.99 4.46
C VAL A 42 1.63 9.09 4.52
N ALA A 43 1.40 10.15 5.30
CA ALA A 43 2.36 11.24 5.47
C ALA A 43 3.67 10.74 6.11
N THR A 44 3.56 9.93 7.16
CA THR A 44 4.72 9.37 7.87
C THR A 44 5.52 8.42 6.99
N ALA A 45 4.85 7.52 6.27
CA ALA A 45 5.48 6.60 5.33
C ALA A 45 6.18 7.34 4.19
N SER A 46 5.53 8.38 3.63
CA SER A 46 6.10 9.24 2.60
C SER A 46 7.33 10.01 3.11
N GLY A 47 7.27 10.55 4.33
CA GLY A 47 8.39 11.22 4.99
C GLY A 47 9.57 10.27 5.22
N ALA A 48 9.33 9.09 5.79
CA ALA A 48 10.36 8.08 6.01
C ALA A 48 10.99 7.59 4.69
N GLY A 49 10.16 7.36 3.66
CA GLY A 49 10.63 7.00 2.32
C GLY A 49 11.48 8.10 1.69
N SER A 50 11.07 9.36 1.82
CA SER A 50 11.80 10.53 1.30
C SER A 50 13.17 10.68 1.98
N LEU A 51 13.23 10.53 3.31
CA LEU A 51 14.49 10.55 4.07
C LEU A 51 15.41 9.39 3.68
N SER A 52 14.86 8.19 3.56
CA SER A 52 15.62 6.98 3.20
C SER A 52 16.16 7.03 1.78
N THR A 53 15.41 7.64 0.85
CA THR A 53 15.81 7.75 -0.56
C THR A 53 17.10 8.53 -0.73
N GLY A 54 17.30 9.62 0.02
CA GLY A 54 18.53 10.41 -0.02
C GLY A 54 19.76 9.61 0.40
N ALA A 55 19.66 8.86 1.51
CA ALA A 55 20.74 7.98 1.98
C ALA A 55 21.05 6.85 0.99
N LEU A 56 20.01 6.19 0.47
CA LEU A 56 20.16 5.11 -0.52
C LEU A 56 20.75 5.61 -1.84
N PHE A 57 20.34 6.80 -2.28
CA PHE A 57 20.89 7.43 -3.48
C PHE A 57 22.38 7.73 -3.31
N GLY A 58 22.81 8.18 -2.12
CA GLY A 58 24.23 8.41 -1.83
C GLY A 58 25.10 7.15 -1.89
N LEU A 59 24.53 5.97 -1.63
CA LEU A 59 25.26 4.69 -1.62
C LEU A 59 25.35 4.04 -3.01
N GLY A 60 24.30 4.12 -3.82
CA GLY A 60 24.20 3.36 -5.07
C GLY A 60 23.37 4.02 -6.17
N GLY A 61 23.10 5.32 -6.04
CA GLY A 61 22.38 6.12 -7.03
C GLY A 61 20.95 5.65 -7.29
N VAL A 62 20.42 6.03 -8.45
CA VAL A 62 19.04 5.70 -8.88
C VAL A 62 18.82 4.18 -9.00
N ALA A 63 19.85 3.43 -9.39
CA ALA A 63 19.75 1.99 -9.61
C ALA A 63 19.43 1.24 -8.29
N LEU A 64 20.11 1.59 -7.20
CA LEU A 64 19.86 0.99 -5.89
C LEU A 64 18.47 1.33 -5.37
N VAL A 65 18.08 2.61 -5.44
CA VAL A 65 16.74 3.08 -5.01
C VAL A 65 15.64 2.34 -5.79
N SER A 66 15.80 2.23 -7.11
CA SER A 66 14.81 1.56 -7.98
C SER A 66 14.72 0.06 -7.71
N SER A 67 15.86 -0.59 -7.43
CA SER A 67 15.92 -2.03 -7.13
C SER A 67 15.24 -2.37 -5.80
N ILE A 68 15.44 -1.54 -4.78
CA ILE A 68 14.76 -1.68 -3.49
C ILE A 68 13.24 -1.47 -3.66
N GLY A 69 12.84 -0.42 -4.38
CA GLY A 69 11.43 -0.18 -4.68
C GLY A 69 10.78 -1.35 -5.42
N LEU A 70 11.46 -1.90 -6.43
CA LEU A 70 11.00 -3.08 -7.15
C LEU A 70 10.86 -4.30 -6.22
N GLY A 71 11.84 -4.52 -5.33
CA GLY A 71 11.79 -5.60 -4.34
C GLY A 71 10.56 -5.50 -3.43
N ILE A 72 10.27 -4.31 -2.91
CA ILE A 72 9.08 -4.07 -2.07
C ILE A 72 7.80 -4.37 -2.85
N VAL A 73 7.68 -3.88 -4.09
CA VAL A 73 6.50 -4.12 -4.94
C VAL A 73 6.31 -5.62 -5.20
N LEU A 74 7.36 -6.35 -5.54
CA LEU A 74 7.29 -7.80 -5.78
C LEU A 74 6.90 -8.58 -4.53
N LEU A 75 7.43 -8.20 -3.36
CA LEU A 75 7.06 -8.81 -2.09
C LEU A 75 5.57 -8.59 -1.77
N LEU A 76 5.06 -7.37 -1.93
CA LEU A 76 3.65 -7.06 -1.73
C LEU A 76 2.75 -7.83 -2.73
N PHE A 77 3.14 -7.89 -4.00
CA PHE A 77 2.39 -8.63 -5.01
C PHE A 77 2.39 -10.13 -4.71
N GLY A 78 3.53 -10.68 -4.29
CA GLY A 78 3.65 -12.07 -3.85
C GLY A 78 2.78 -12.37 -2.63
N PHE A 79 2.74 -11.46 -1.66
CA PHE A 79 1.87 -11.57 -0.48
C PHE A 79 0.39 -11.60 -0.87
N VAL A 80 -0.05 -10.68 -1.74
CA VAL A 80 -1.44 -10.64 -2.23
C VAL A 80 -1.78 -11.90 -3.04
N ALA A 81 -0.87 -12.35 -3.90
CA ALA A 81 -1.06 -13.58 -4.67
C ALA A 81 -1.16 -14.81 -3.74
N TRP A 82 -0.44 -14.82 -2.63
CA TRP A 82 -0.50 -15.88 -1.62
C TRP A 82 -1.81 -15.86 -0.84
N THR A 83 -2.29 -14.70 -0.40
CA THR A 83 -3.58 -14.60 0.31
C THR A 83 -4.76 -14.93 -0.60
N ALA A 84 -4.72 -14.53 -1.88
CA ALA A 84 -5.74 -14.87 -2.87
C ALA A 84 -5.82 -16.36 -3.19
N ARG A 85 -4.75 -17.13 -2.94
CA ARG A 85 -4.71 -18.59 -3.15
C ARG A 85 -5.25 -19.39 -1.97
N ARG A 86 -5.61 -18.75 -0.85
CA ARG A 86 -6.20 -19.47 0.30
C ARG A 86 -7.64 -19.90 -0.05
N PRO A 87 -7.97 -21.21 -0.02
CA PRO A 87 -9.33 -21.66 -0.27
C PRO A 87 -10.26 -21.08 0.80
N ALA A 88 -11.41 -20.55 0.38
CA ALA A 88 -12.44 -20.08 1.30
C ALA A 88 -12.86 -21.25 2.21
N LEU A 89 -12.83 -21.04 3.52
CA LEU A 89 -13.32 -22.05 4.48
C LEU A 89 -14.79 -22.33 4.14
N PRO A 90 -15.22 -23.61 4.09
CA PRO A 90 -16.62 -23.96 3.96
C PRO A 90 -17.40 -23.24 5.06
N VAL A 91 -18.30 -22.35 4.69
CA VAL A 91 -19.26 -21.76 5.64
C VAL A 91 -20.08 -22.93 6.17
N PRO A 92 -20.05 -23.22 7.49
CA PRO A 92 -20.90 -24.26 8.05
C PRO A 92 -22.33 -23.91 7.66
N ALA A 93 -22.98 -24.80 6.90
CA ALA A 93 -24.40 -24.68 6.64
C ALA A 93 -25.08 -24.81 8.00
N GLY A 94 -25.49 -23.68 8.57
CA GLY A 94 -26.27 -23.68 9.80
C GLY A 94 -27.63 -24.29 9.52
N ASP A 95 -27.86 -25.44 10.15
CA ASP A 95 -29.14 -26.09 10.41
C ASP A 95 -30.02 -25.28 11.37
#